data_AF-A0A2I0DU58-F1
#
_entry.id   AF-A0A2I0DU58-F1
#
_cell.length_a   1.000
_cell.length_b   1.000
_cell.length_c   1.000
_cell.angle_alpha   90.00
_cell.angle_beta   90.00
_cell.angle_gamma   90.00
#
_symmetry.space_group_name_H-M   'P 1'
#
loop_
_entity.id
_entity.type
_entity.pdbx_description
1 polymer ?
#
loop_
_entity_poly.entity_id
_entity_poly.type
_entity_poly.pdbx_seq_one_letter_code
_entity_poly.pdbx_strand_id
1 'polypeptide(L)'
;MKITEKCAVSIHYRLSDAKGQLVESSFEGKPMLYLHGAENMIPGLEAALEGKEQGNVLDVTVDAEQAYGAYHDGLCQEVPIASFGDIEDIVPGMRFIAETEMGQRPVQVTEVKDDVVIVDGNHPLAGQTLSFNVEVLEVRAATEEEIAHGHIHAGGSCGGGEHSHEGGCCGGGDHEHSHEGGCCSDDETKEVKEGCDGNGGCGCKH
;
A
#
# COMPACT_ATOMS: atom_id res chain seq x y z
N MET A 1 12.38 9.63 -23.48
CA MET A 1 11.50 10.64 -22.85
C MET A 1 12.07 10.94 -21.48
N LYS A 2 12.12 12.22 -21.09
CA LYS A 2 12.55 12.60 -19.73
C LYS A 2 11.38 12.51 -18.77
N ILE A 3 11.66 12.14 -17.53
CA ILE A 3 10.70 12.19 -16.43
C ILE A 3 10.41 13.67 -16.15
N THR A 4 9.14 14.05 -16.23
CA THR A 4 8.60 15.37 -15.89
C THR A 4 7.26 15.19 -15.20
N GLU A 5 6.66 16.26 -14.67
CA GLU A 5 5.31 16.25 -14.10
C GLU A 5 4.30 15.52 -15.02
N LYS A 6 3.41 14.74 -14.41
CA LYS A 6 2.36 13.95 -15.08
C LYS A 6 2.88 12.85 -16.01
N CYS A 7 4.09 12.36 -15.77
CA CYS A 7 4.60 11.16 -16.42
C CYS A 7 4.33 9.92 -15.55
N ALA A 8 3.93 8.83 -16.19
CA ALA A 8 3.90 7.52 -15.57
C ALA A 8 5.27 6.89 -15.72
N VAL A 9 5.88 6.52 -14.60
CA VAL A 9 7.24 5.99 -14.55
C VAL A 9 7.22 4.61 -13.90
N SER A 10 7.86 3.65 -14.55
CA SER A 10 8.10 2.31 -14.02
C SER A 10 9.56 2.20 -13.57
N ILE A 11 9.77 1.86 -12.30
CA ILE A 11 11.10 1.76 -11.70
C ILE A 11 11.29 0.44 -10.95
N HIS A 12 12.51 -0.06 -10.94
CA HIS A 12 12.99 -0.95 -9.89
C HIS A 12 13.82 -0.15 -8.90
N TYR A 13 13.71 -0.47 -7.62
CA TYR A 13 14.53 0.13 -6.59
C TYR A 13 15.02 -0.91 -5.58
N ARG A 14 16.16 -0.61 -4.97
CA ARG A 14 16.65 -1.24 -3.75
C ARG A 14 16.76 -0.17 -2.68
N LEU A 15 16.11 -0.43 -1.56
CA LEU A 15 16.13 0.40 -0.38
C LEU A 15 17.04 -0.22 0.66
N SER A 16 18.08 0.51 1.04
CA SER A 16 19.00 0.14 2.12
C SER A 16 18.93 1.16 3.24
N ASP A 17 19.06 0.68 4.48
CA ASP A 17 19.15 1.54 5.66
C ASP A 17 20.51 2.27 5.75
N ALA A 18 20.66 3.13 6.76
CA ALA A 18 21.91 3.85 7.02
C ALA A 18 23.11 2.93 7.34
N LYS A 19 22.87 1.65 7.66
CA LYS A 19 23.89 0.63 7.95
C LYS A 19 24.24 -0.20 6.70
N GLY A 20 23.58 0.05 5.57
CA GLY A 20 23.75 -0.71 4.33
C GLY A 20 23.02 -2.05 4.33
N GLN A 21 22.11 -2.29 5.28
CA GLN A 21 21.25 -3.46 5.28
C GLN A 21 20.11 -3.25 4.28
N LEU A 22 19.90 -4.22 3.40
CA LEU A 22 18.77 -4.22 2.47
C LEU A 22 17.47 -4.33 3.27
N VAL A 23 16.64 -3.30 3.16
CA VAL A 23 15.30 -3.24 3.77
C VAL A 23 14.27 -3.78 2.79
N GLU A 24 14.32 -3.31 1.54
CA GLU A 24 13.34 -3.65 0.52
C GLU A 24 13.97 -3.66 -0.87
N SER A 25 13.45 -4.49 -1.77
CA SER A 25 13.91 -4.57 -3.15
C SER A 25 12.72 -4.90 -4.07
N SER A 26 12.53 -4.07 -5.10
CA SER A 26 11.55 -4.34 -6.17
C SER A 26 12.14 -5.21 -7.29
N PHE A 27 13.47 -5.40 -7.34
CA PHE A 27 14.14 -6.17 -8.40
C PHE A 27 13.77 -7.66 -8.43
N GLU A 28 13.34 -8.22 -7.29
CA GLU A 28 12.90 -9.62 -7.19
C GLU A 28 11.40 -9.79 -7.50
N GLY A 29 10.67 -8.69 -7.71
CA GLY A 29 9.23 -8.67 -7.88
C GLY A 29 8.77 -7.91 -9.12
N LYS A 30 7.58 -7.32 -9.02
CA LYS A 30 7.06 -6.42 -10.05
C LYS A 30 7.71 -5.04 -9.91
N PRO A 31 7.96 -4.34 -11.03
CA PRO A 31 8.41 -2.96 -10.97
C PRO A 31 7.34 -2.08 -10.32
N MET A 32 7.78 -1.06 -9.60
CA MET A 32 6.90 -0.07 -9.01
C MET A 32 6.54 0.95 -10.08
N LEU A 33 5.24 1.16 -10.28
CA LEU A 33 4.73 2.23 -11.13
C LEU A 33 4.23 3.37 -10.27
N TYR A 34 4.63 4.59 -10.61
CA TYR A 34 4.17 5.79 -9.93
C TYR A 34 3.90 6.91 -10.93
N LEU A 35 3.07 7.87 -10.51
CA LEU A 35 2.79 9.09 -11.24
C LEU A 35 3.67 10.21 -10.68
N HIS A 36 4.52 10.78 -11.53
CA HIS A 36 5.44 11.85 -11.16
C HIS A 36 4.71 13.19 -10.98
N GLY A 37 4.94 13.87 -9.86
CA GLY A 37 4.27 15.11 -9.47
C GLY A 37 2.91 14.90 -8.80
N ALA A 38 2.63 13.69 -8.31
CA ALA A 38 1.37 13.35 -7.62
C ALA A 38 1.57 12.98 -6.15
N GLU A 39 2.73 13.28 -5.57
CA GLU A 39 3.06 13.04 -4.15
C GLU A 39 2.90 11.56 -3.71
N ASN A 40 2.98 10.64 -4.67
CA ASN A 40 2.88 9.19 -4.43
C ASN A 40 4.16 8.59 -3.86
N MET A 41 5.26 9.35 -3.87
CA MET A 41 6.59 8.92 -3.48
C MET A 41 7.22 9.98 -2.58
N ILE A 42 8.23 9.56 -1.82
CA ILE A 42 9.02 10.47 -1.00
C ILE A 42 9.63 11.58 -1.88
N PRO A 43 9.55 12.85 -1.45
CA PRO A 43 9.93 13.99 -2.28
C PRO A 43 11.41 13.98 -2.65
N GLY A 44 12.28 13.43 -1.78
CA GLY A 44 13.72 13.33 -2.09
C GLY A 44 14.01 12.37 -3.25
N LEU A 45 13.24 11.29 -3.38
CA LEU A 45 13.43 10.34 -4.48
C LEU A 45 12.79 10.85 -5.78
N GLU A 46 11.61 11.44 -5.69
CA GLU A 46 10.93 12.05 -6.83
C GLU A 46 11.80 13.17 -7.46
N ALA A 47 12.35 14.06 -6.63
CA ALA A 47 13.23 15.14 -7.11
C ALA A 47 14.52 14.61 -7.77
N ALA A 48 15.05 13.47 -7.32
CA ALA A 48 16.24 12.86 -7.91
C ALA A 48 15.97 12.19 -9.27
N LEU A 49 14.73 11.75 -9.49
CA LEU A 49 14.27 11.13 -10.74
C LEU A 49 13.85 12.16 -11.80
N GLU A 50 13.55 13.40 -11.40
CA GLU A 50 13.25 14.51 -12.32
C GLU A 50 14.33 14.66 -13.41
N GLY A 51 13.89 14.71 -14.66
CA GLY A 51 14.77 14.88 -15.82
C GLY A 51 15.60 13.65 -16.23
N LYS A 52 15.47 12.51 -15.54
CA LYS A 52 16.10 11.24 -15.94
C LYS A 52 15.35 10.58 -17.09
N GLU A 53 16.01 9.64 -17.77
CA GLU A 53 15.45 8.93 -18.91
C GLU A 53 15.41 7.42 -18.65
N GLN A 54 14.61 6.71 -19.45
CA GLN A 54 14.54 5.26 -19.47
C GLN A 54 15.94 4.61 -19.57
N GLY A 55 16.19 3.58 -18.77
CA GLY A 55 17.46 2.87 -18.68
C GLY A 55 18.51 3.55 -17.80
N ASN A 56 18.19 4.67 -17.13
CA ASN A 56 19.10 5.28 -16.16
C ASN A 56 19.06 4.53 -14.83
N VAL A 57 20.25 4.28 -14.30
CA VAL A 57 20.46 3.78 -12.94
C VAL A 57 21.08 4.90 -12.12
N LEU A 58 20.53 5.16 -10.94
CA LEU A 58 20.98 6.20 -10.05
C LEU A 58 20.96 5.72 -8.60
N ASP A 59 21.95 6.17 -7.85
CA ASP A 59 22.04 5.98 -6.41
C ASP A 59 21.68 7.31 -5.74
N VAL A 60 20.61 7.29 -4.95
CA VAL A 60 20.05 8.46 -4.27
C VAL A 60 20.08 8.20 -2.78
N THR A 61 20.82 9.03 -2.05
CA THR A 61 20.74 9.06 -0.59
C THR A 61 19.71 10.12 -0.20
N VAL A 62 18.67 9.70 0.50
CA VAL A 62 17.59 10.57 0.97
C VAL A 62 17.65 10.65 2.48
N ASP A 63 17.84 11.86 3.00
CA ASP A 63 17.79 12.11 4.44
C ASP A 63 16.39 11.88 5.00
N ALA A 64 16.30 11.61 6.31
CA ALA A 64 15.03 11.32 6.97
C ALA A 64 13.94 12.35 6.66
N GLU A 65 14.27 13.64 6.66
CA GLU A 65 13.34 14.75 6.38
C GLU A 65 12.72 14.70 4.97
N GLN A 66 13.44 14.16 3.98
CA GLN A 66 12.97 14.05 2.59
C GLN A 66 12.48 12.65 2.23
N ALA A 67 12.59 11.69 3.17
CA ALA A 67 12.08 10.33 3.07
C ALA A 67 10.74 10.19 3.80
N TYR A 68 10.74 9.55 4.97
CA TYR A 68 9.55 9.30 5.78
C TYR A 68 9.35 10.34 6.90
N GLY A 69 10.13 11.42 6.89
CA GLY A 69 10.12 12.45 7.92
C GLY A 69 11.07 12.15 9.09
N ALA A 70 11.14 13.11 10.01
CA ALA A 70 11.86 12.94 11.26
C ALA A 70 11.13 11.95 12.17
N TYR A 71 11.90 11.22 12.98
CA TYR A 71 11.33 10.46 14.07
C TYR A 71 10.76 11.43 15.10
N HIS A 72 9.50 11.28 15.45
CA HIS A 72 8.84 12.10 16.45
C HIS A 72 8.59 11.28 17.71
N ASP A 73 9.36 11.55 18.78
CA ASP A 73 9.13 10.93 20.09
C ASP A 73 7.71 11.16 20.62
N GLY A 74 7.05 12.25 20.21
CA GLY A 74 5.66 12.54 20.56
C GLY A 74 4.62 11.60 19.92
N LEU A 75 5.00 10.82 18.91
CA LEU A 75 4.19 9.72 18.36
C LEU A 75 4.40 8.41 19.12
N CYS A 76 5.34 8.37 20.06
CA CYS A 76 5.43 7.30 21.04
C CYS A 76 4.46 7.58 22.19
N GLN A 77 3.54 6.66 22.42
CA GLN A 77 2.52 6.80 23.44
C GLN A 77 2.59 5.64 24.42
N GLU A 78 2.44 5.97 25.71
CA GLU A 78 2.26 4.97 26.75
C GLU A 78 0.78 4.64 26.84
N VAL A 79 0.43 3.42 26.43
CA VAL A 79 -0.93 2.92 26.43
C VAL A 79 -1.05 1.89 27.56
N PRO A 80 -2.02 2.04 28.48
CA PRO A 80 -2.25 1.05 29.53
C PRO A 80 -2.53 -0.33 28.93
N ILE A 81 -1.98 -1.39 29.51
CA ILE A 81 -2.20 -2.76 29.01
C ILE A 81 -3.69 -3.12 28.95
N ALA A 82 -4.49 -2.57 29.86
CA ALA A 82 -5.95 -2.73 29.88
C ALA A 82 -6.66 -2.21 28.60
N SER A 83 -6.06 -1.25 27.88
CA SER A 83 -6.61 -0.76 26.61
C SER A 83 -6.45 -1.75 25.46
N PHE A 84 -5.57 -2.74 25.60
CA PHE A 84 -5.40 -3.83 24.64
C PHE A 84 -6.40 -4.99 24.87
N GLY A 85 -7.24 -4.92 25.90
CA GLY A 85 -8.30 -5.89 26.17
C GLY A 85 -7.76 -7.27 26.54
N ASP A 86 -8.26 -8.32 25.88
CA ASP A 86 -7.97 -9.73 26.16
C ASP A 86 -6.66 -10.26 25.52
N ILE A 87 -5.78 -9.36 25.06
CA ILE A 87 -4.50 -9.78 24.46
C ILE A 87 -3.50 -10.05 25.58
N GLU A 88 -3.37 -11.32 25.96
CA GLU A 88 -2.51 -11.76 27.07
C GLU A 88 -1.01 -11.73 26.73
N ASP A 89 -0.63 -11.84 25.45
CA ASP A 89 0.75 -11.91 24.98
C ASP A 89 1.13 -10.72 24.09
N ILE A 90 1.21 -9.53 24.68
CA ILE A 90 1.77 -8.36 23.98
C ILE A 90 3.30 -8.50 23.99
N VAL A 91 3.89 -8.59 22.80
CA VAL A 91 5.35 -8.64 22.64
C VAL A 91 5.88 -7.44 21.84
N PRO A 92 7.10 -6.95 22.15
CA PRO A 92 7.77 -5.97 21.32
C PRO A 92 7.84 -6.43 19.86
N GLY A 93 7.50 -5.53 18.94
CA GLY A 93 7.41 -5.80 17.50
C GLY A 93 6.00 -6.05 16.98
N MET A 94 5.01 -6.29 17.84
CA MET A 94 3.62 -6.43 17.41
C MET A 94 3.08 -5.11 16.85
N ARG A 95 2.26 -5.20 15.79
CA ARG A 95 1.61 -4.04 15.17
C ARG A 95 0.12 -4.06 15.44
N PHE A 96 -0.42 -2.92 15.84
CA PHE A 96 -1.83 -2.73 16.18
C PHE A 96 -2.38 -1.51 15.45
N ILE A 97 -3.69 -1.44 15.24
CA ILE A 97 -4.34 -0.19 14.83
C ILE A 97 -4.78 0.53 16.09
N ALA A 98 -4.14 1.65 16.42
CA ALA A 98 -4.53 2.51 17.53
C ALA A 98 -5.35 3.69 17.02
N GLU A 99 -6.35 4.09 17.80
CA GLU A 99 -7.06 5.34 17.57
C GLU A 99 -6.25 6.48 18.18
N THR A 100 -5.68 7.33 17.32
CA THR A 100 -4.91 8.51 17.72
C THR A 100 -5.74 9.78 17.46
N GLU A 101 -5.28 10.93 17.97
CA GLU A 101 -5.90 12.23 17.65
C GLU A 101 -5.91 12.54 16.13
N MET A 102 -5.06 11.85 15.35
CA MET A 102 -4.99 11.93 13.89
C MET A 102 -5.78 10.82 13.18
N GLY A 103 -6.65 10.11 13.90
CA GLY A 103 -7.44 8.98 13.41
C GLY A 103 -6.80 7.62 13.70
N GLN A 104 -7.38 6.57 13.13
CA GLN A 104 -6.89 5.19 13.25
C GLN A 104 -5.56 5.07 12.49
N ARG A 105 -4.48 4.74 13.20
CA ARG A 105 -3.15 4.57 12.63
C ARG A 105 -2.52 3.26 13.09
N PRO A 106 -1.77 2.58 12.22
CA PRO A 106 -0.94 1.46 12.64
C PRO A 106 0.16 1.97 13.58
N VAL A 107 0.29 1.33 14.73
CA VAL A 107 1.34 1.55 15.72
C VAL A 107 2.07 0.24 15.97
N GLN A 108 3.34 0.31 16.36
CA GLN A 108 4.17 -0.84 16.69
C GLN A 108 4.56 -0.80 18.16
N VAL A 109 4.44 -1.92 18.87
CA VAL A 109 4.92 -2.02 20.25
C VAL A 109 6.44 -2.00 20.25
N THR A 110 7.03 -1.04 20.96
CA THR A 110 8.48 -0.95 21.13
C THR A 110 8.93 -1.56 22.44
N GLU A 111 8.14 -1.40 23.50
CA GLU A 111 8.46 -1.89 24.83
C GLU A 111 7.17 -2.27 25.59
N VAL A 112 7.24 -3.35 26.35
CA VAL A 112 6.16 -3.81 27.23
C VAL A 112 6.67 -3.77 28.66
N LYS A 113 6.01 -2.98 29.51
CA LYS A 113 6.24 -2.92 30.96
C LYS A 113 5.07 -3.59 31.69
N ASP A 114 5.19 -3.74 33.02
CA ASP A 114 4.21 -4.49 33.82
C ASP A 114 2.77 -3.95 33.71
N ASP A 115 2.57 -2.63 33.67
CA ASP A 115 1.23 -2.00 33.61
C ASP A 115 0.96 -1.20 32.33
N VAL A 116 2.02 -0.88 31.56
CA VAL A 116 1.95 0.02 30.40
C VAL A 116 2.74 -0.53 29.21
N VAL A 117 2.26 -0.27 28.01
CA VAL A 117 2.88 -0.65 26.75
C VAL A 117 3.28 0.63 26.01
N ILE A 118 4.54 0.71 25.57
CA ILE A 118 4.99 1.79 24.71
C ILE A 118 4.70 1.39 23.28
N VAL A 119 3.84 2.16 22.63
CA VAL A 119 3.56 2.03 21.20
C VAL A 119 4.17 3.19 20.45
N ASP A 120 4.66 2.90 19.26
CA ASP A 120 5.28 3.85 18.36
C ASP A 120 4.43 3.95 17.09
N GLY A 121 3.86 5.13 16.85
CA GLY A 121 3.11 5.43 15.63
C GLY A 121 3.95 5.99 14.49
N ASN A 122 5.28 6.09 14.64
CA ASN A 122 6.17 6.49 13.56
C ASN A 122 6.24 5.40 12.49
N HIS A 123 6.55 5.82 11.26
CA HIS A 123 6.93 4.87 10.22
C HIS A 123 8.22 4.14 10.67
N PRO A 124 8.37 2.81 10.43
CA PRO A 124 9.57 2.06 10.87
C PRO A 124 10.90 2.62 10.35
N LEU A 125 10.85 3.39 9.26
CA LEU A 125 11.99 4.03 8.62
C LEU A 125 12.07 5.55 8.85
N ALA A 126 11.20 6.11 9.70
CA ALA A 126 11.26 7.52 10.08
C ALA A 126 12.55 7.81 10.86
N GLY A 127 13.12 9.00 10.66
CA GLY A 127 14.37 9.42 11.31
C GLY A 127 15.65 8.76 10.79
N GLN A 128 15.56 7.87 9.79
CA GLN A 128 16.72 7.19 9.22
C GLN A 128 17.04 7.76 7.83
N THR A 129 18.32 7.98 7.55
CA THR A 129 18.81 8.24 6.19
C THR A 129 18.77 6.95 5.39
N LEU A 130 18.15 7.00 4.21
CA LEU A 130 17.90 5.83 3.37
C LEU A 130 18.67 5.96 2.05
N SER A 131 19.23 4.85 1.59
CA SER A 131 19.92 4.77 0.30
C SER A 131 19.06 3.99 -0.69
N PHE A 132 18.68 4.66 -1.77
CA PHE A 132 17.88 4.11 -2.87
C PHE A 132 18.75 3.92 -4.10
N ASN A 133 18.90 2.68 -4.56
CA ASN A 133 19.44 2.38 -5.88
C ASN A 133 18.26 2.16 -6.82
N VAL A 134 18.01 3.08 -7.74
CA VAL A 134 16.84 3.09 -8.62
C VAL A 134 17.25 2.90 -10.07
N GLU A 135 16.51 2.05 -10.77
CA GLU A 135 16.63 1.80 -12.20
C GLU A 135 15.30 2.16 -12.88
N VAL A 136 15.36 3.09 -13.83
CA VAL A 136 14.21 3.53 -14.60
C VAL A 136 13.97 2.56 -15.75
N LEU A 137 12.86 1.83 -15.73
CA LEU A 137 12.54 0.82 -16.74
C LEU A 137 11.75 1.39 -17.91
N GLU A 138 10.78 2.26 -17.63
CA GLU A 138 9.91 2.85 -18.65
C GLU A 138 9.43 4.23 -18.19
N VAL A 139 9.33 5.15 -19.14
CA VAL A 139 8.77 6.49 -18.95
C VAL A 139 7.77 6.74 -20.06
N ARG A 140 6.51 7.00 -19.68
CA ARG A 140 5.45 7.38 -20.62
C ARG A 140 4.65 8.57 -20.10
N ALA A 141 3.91 9.23 -20.98
CA ALA A 141 2.91 10.21 -20.55
C ALA A 141 1.77 9.47 -19.80
N ALA A 142 1.31 10.04 -18.69
CA ALA A 142 0.12 9.54 -18.00
C ALA A 142 -1.14 9.89 -18.82
N THR A 143 -2.17 9.05 -18.75
CA THR A 143 -3.46 9.34 -19.37
C THR A 143 -4.23 10.38 -18.53
N GLU A 144 -5.22 11.03 -19.12
CA GLU A 144 -6.06 12.01 -18.39
C GLU A 144 -6.79 11.37 -17.20
N GLU A 145 -7.16 10.09 -17.32
CA GLU A 145 -7.78 9.31 -16.23
C GLU A 145 -6.81 9.08 -15.07
N GLU A 146 -5.56 8.69 -15.35
CA GLU A 146 -4.52 8.47 -14.33
C GLU A 146 -4.16 9.76 -13.60
N ILE A 147 -4.13 10.88 -14.33
CA ILE A 147 -3.90 12.21 -13.74
C ILE A 147 -5.08 12.62 -12.86
N ALA A 148 -6.32 12.37 -13.30
CA ALA A 148 -7.52 12.67 -12.52
C ALA A 148 -7.63 11.80 -11.27
N HIS A 149 -7.19 10.54 -11.33
CA HIS A 149 -7.23 9.58 -10.23
C HIS A 149 -5.99 9.67 -9.32
N GLY A 150 -4.91 10.33 -9.76
CA GLY A 150 -3.67 10.48 -9.01
C GLY A 150 -2.80 9.23 -8.95
N HIS A 151 -3.13 8.15 -9.66
CA HIS A 151 -2.37 6.90 -9.66
C HIS A 151 -2.38 6.20 -11.04
N ILE A 152 -1.35 5.39 -11.29
CA ILE A 152 -1.14 4.70 -12.57
C ILE A 152 -1.94 3.41 -12.64
N HIS A 153 -2.65 3.18 -13.75
CA HIS A 153 -3.38 1.95 -14.03
C HIS A 153 -2.50 1.07 -14.94
N ALA A 154 -1.57 0.34 -14.33
CA ALA A 154 -0.78 -0.64 -15.07
C ALA A 154 -1.67 -1.81 -15.50
N GLY A 155 -1.75 -2.10 -16.79
CA GLY A 155 -2.56 -3.18 -17.35
C GLY A 155 -2.26 -4.53 -16.67
N GLY A 156 -3.19 -4.98 -15.83
CA GLY A 156 -3.18 -6.28 -15.17
C GLY A 156 -2.73 -6.24 -13.71
N SER A 157 -3.72 -6.44 -12.81
CA SER A 157 -3.58 -6.73 -11.38
C SER A 157 -3.62 -5.53 -10.42
N CYS A 158 -4.66 -4.72 -10.52
CA CYS A 158 -5.47 -4.42 -9.33
C CYS A 158 -6.65 -5.39 -9.34
N GLY A 159 -6.89 -6.08 -8.22
CA GLY A 159 -8.04 -6.96 -8.04
C GLY A 159 -9.33 -6.24 -8.43
N GLY A 160 -10.25 -6.99 -9.03
CA GLY A 160 -11.47 -6.46 -9.62
C GLY A 160 -12.29 -5.59 -8.67
N GLY A 161 -13.04 -4.68 -9.27
CA GLY A 161 -14.08 -3.93 -8.59
C GLY A 161 -13.95 -2.45 -8.88
N GLU A 162 -14.69 -1.99 -9.88
CA GLU A 162 -15.25 -0.64 -9.88
C GLU A 162 -15.98 -0.45 -8.54
N HIS A 163 -15.28 0.12 -7.55
CA HIS A 163 -15.90 0.58 -6.31
C HIS A 163 -15.83 2.11 -6.29
N SER A 164 -16.83 2.69 -6.94
CA SER A 164 -17.38 3.99 -6.57
C SER A 164 -17.75 3.96 -5.08
N HIS A 165 -16.84 4.41 -4.23
CA HIS A 165 -17.11 4.58 -2.80
C HIS A 165 -17.95 5.85 -2.56
N GLU A 166 -19.26 5.74 -2.77
CA GLU A 166 -20.25 6.26 -1.82
C GLU A 166 -20.72 5.06 -0.98
N GLY A 167 -20.01 4.76 0.12
CA GLY A 167 -20.44 3.70 1.03
C GLY A 167 -19.33 3.19 1.93
N GLY A 168 -19.65 3.04 3.22
CA GLY A 168 -18.71 2.79 4.32
C GLY A 168 -17.77 1.60 4.15
N CYS A 169 -16.56 1.78 4.68
CA CYS A 169 -15.59 0.74 4.95
C CYS A 169 -16.09 -0.11 6.13
N CYS A 170 -16.52 -1.35 5.88
CA CYS A 170 -16.71 -2.37 6.91
C CYS A 170 -15.59 -3.40 6.76
N GLY A 171 -14.59 -3.31 7.65
CA GLY A 171 -13.59 -4.37 7.81
C GLY A 171 -14.16 -5.57 8.56
N GLY A 172 -13.62 -6.74 8.23
CA GLY A 172 -13.54 -7.89 9.13
C GLY A 172 -14.49 -9.04 8.82
N GLY A 173 -13.90 -10.22 8.55
CA GLY A 173 -14.61 -11.49 8.63
C GLY A 173 -14.00 -12.56 7.74
N ASP A 174 -12.92 -13.20 8.21
CA ASP A 174 -12.47 -14.50 7.71
C ASP A 174 -13.64 -15.49 7.72
N HIS A 175 -14.18 -15.79 6.54
CA HIS A 175 -15.15 -16.86 6.36
C HIS A 175 -14.55 -17.87 5.39
N GLU A 176 -13.94 -18.92 5.95
CA GLU A 176 -13.47 -20.08 5.19
C GLU A 176 -14.68 -20.74 4.50
N HIS A 177 -14.79 -20.52 3.20
CA HIS A 177 -15.64 -21.33 2.34
C HIS A 177 -14.77 -22.06 1.33
N SER A 178 -14.43 -23.30 1.69
CA SER A 178 -14.00 -24.32 0.75
C SER A 178 -15.13 -24.61 -0.25
N HIS A 179 -15.03 -24.03 -1.44
CA HIS A 179 -15.75 -24.51 -2.61
C HIS A 179 -14.77 -24.69 -3.77
N GLU A 180 -14.31 -25.93 -3.92
CA GLU A 180 -13.82 -26.45 -5.19
C GLU A 180 -14.97 -26.39 -6.22
N GLY A 181 -14.75 -25.73 -7.36
CA GLY A 181 -15.70 -25.76 -8.46
C GLY A 181 -15.63 -24.52 -9.34
N GLY A 182 -14.65 -24.49 -10.25
CA GLY A 182 -14.55 -23.48 -11.29
C GLY A 182 -15.79 -23.45 -12.18
N CYS A 183 -16.30 -22.25 -12.44
CA CYS A 183 -17.39 -22.02 -13.38
C CYS A 183 -16.83 -21.39 -14.64
N CYS A 184 -16.21 -22.20 -15.51
CA CYS A 184 -15.83 -21.86 -16.89
C CYS A 184 -15.62 -23.16 -17.66
N SER A 185 -16.70 -23.73 -18.21
CA SER A 185 -16.62 -24.61 -19.38
C SER A 185 -17.97 -24.60 -20.10
N ASP A 186 -17.97 -24.00 -21.29
CA ASP A 186 -18.84 -24.35 -22.40
C ASP A 186 -18.86 -25.87 -22.59
N ASP A 187 -19.99 -26.52 -22.33
CA ASP A 187 -20.27 -27.83 -22.89
C ASP A 187 -21.78 -28.01 -23.10
N GLU A 188 -22.14 -28.15 -24.37
CA GLU A 188 -23.46 -28.55 -24.80
C GLU A 188 -23.77 -29.95 -24.29
N THR A 189 -24.66 -30.05 -23.30
CA THR A 189 -25.72 -31.06 -23.14
C THR A 189 -26.12 -31.16 -21.67
N LYS A 190 -27.35 -30.75 -21.35
CA LYS A 190 -28.31 -31.47 -20.49
C LYS A 190 -29.45 -30.57 -19.99
N GLU A 191 -30.65 -31.02 -20.34
CA GLU A 191 -31.88 -31.03 -19.54
C GLU A 191 -32.25 -29.77 -18.76
N VAL A 192 -33.23 -29.04 -19.33
CA VAL A 192 -34.00 -27.99 -18.70
C VAL A 192 -34.62 -28.50 -17.40
N LYS A 193 -34.18 -27.97 -16.25
CA LYS A 193 -34.93 -28.06 -14.99
C LYS A 193 -35.91 -26.90 -14.91
N GLU A 194 -37.17 -27.23 -14.66
CA GLU A 194 -38.25 -26.29 -14.35
C GLU A 194 -37.86 -25.36 -13.19
N GLY A 195 -38.14 -24.06 -13.37
CA GLY A 195 -38.18 -23.10 -12.26
C GLY A 195 -37.24 -21.90 -12.34
N CYS A 196 -36.63 -21.59 -13.49
CA CYS A 196 -35.90 -20.33 -13.68
C CYS A 196 -36.48 -19.58 -14.87
N ASP A 197 -37.55 -18.80 -14.61
CA ASP A 197 -38.06 -17.82 -15.56
C ASP A 197 -36.99 -16.73 -15.73
N GLY A 198 -36.20 -16.87 -16.80
CA GLY A 198 -35.18 -15.95 -17.24
C GLY A 198 -35.76 -14.62 -17.72
N ASN A 199 -36.34 -13.86 -16.80
CA ASN A 199 -36.73 -12.49 -17.06
C ASN A 199 -36.33 -11.60 -15.88
N GLY A 200 -35.40 -10.70 -16.18
CA GLY A 200 -34.90 -9.71 -15.24
C GLY A 200 -36.01 -8.86 -14.64
N GLY A 201 -35.87 -8.55 -13.35
CA GLY A 201 -36.78 -7.67 -12.64
C GLY A 201 -36.47 -7.64 -11.15
N CYS A 202 -35.46 -6.88 -10.77
CA CYS A 202 -35.20 -6.58 -9.36
C CYS A 202 -36.29 -5.60 -8.88
N GLY A 203 -37.31 -6.11 -8.18
CA GLY A 203 -38.36 -5.31 -7.57
C GLY A 203 -38.08 -5.06 -6.10
N CYS A 204 -37.62 -3.86 -5.77
CA CYS A 204 -37.54 -3.37 -4.38
C CYS A 204 -38.94 -3.09 -3.82
N LYS A 205 -39.26 -3.59 -2.63
CA LYS A 205 -40.29 -3.01 -1.76
C LYS A 205 -39.85 -3.06 -0.29
N HIS A 206 -39.76 -1.85 0.26
CA HIS A 206 -39.89 -1.35 1.65
C HIS A 206 -39.91 -2.38 2.78
#